data_AF-P02781-F1
#
_entry.id   AF-P02781-F1
#
_cell.length_a   1.000
_cell.length_b   1.000
_cell.length_c   1.000
_cell.angle_alpha   90.00
_cell.angle_beta   90.00
_cell.angle_gamma   90.00
#
_symmetry.space_group_name_H-M   'P 1'
#
loop_
_entity.id
_entity.type
_entity.pdbx_description
1 polymer ?
#
loop_
_entity_poly.entity_id
_entity_poly.type
_entity_poly.pdbx_seq_one_letter_code
_entity_poly.pdbx_strand_id
1 'polypeptide(L)'
;MRLSLCLLTILVVCCYEANGQTLAGQVCQALQDVTITFLLNPEEELKRELEEFDAPPEAVEANLKVKRCINKIMYGDRLSMGTSLVFIMLKCDVKVWLQINFPRGRWFSEIN
;
A
#
# COMPACT_ATOMS: atom_id res chain seq x y z
N MET A 1 16.72 -24.28 -20.76
CA MET A 1 15.29 -24.16 -20.42
C MET A 1 15.11 -23.38 -19.11
N ARG A 2 15.36 -22.06 -19.07
CA ARG A 2 15.22 -21.24 -17.83
C ARG A 2 14.00 -20.31 -17.80
N LEU A 3 13.29 -20.15 -18.92
CA LEU A 3 12.06 -19.36 -19.01
C LEU A 3 10.91 -19.94 -18.16
N SER A 4 10.85 -21.26 -18.02
CA SER A 4 9.79 -21.93 -17.24
C SER A 4 9.85 -21.59 -15.75
N LEU A 5 11.04 -21.45 -15.16
CA LEU A 5 11.19 -21.10 -13.75
C LEU A 5 10.75 -19.66 -13.46
N CYS A 6 11.10 -18.70 -14.33
CA CYS A 6 10.69 -17.29 -14.15
C CYS A 6 9.18 -17.09 -14.30
N LEU A 7 8.53 -17.84 -15.18
CA LEU A 7 7.07 -17.76 -15.35
C LEU A 7 6.34 -18.30 -14.12
N LEU A 8 6.85 -19.37 -13.50
CA LEU A 8 6.25 -19.94 -12.29
C LEU A 8 6.34 -18.98 -11.10
N THR A 9 7.44 -18.26 -10.93
CA THR A 9 7.58 -17.31 -9.81
C THR A 9 6.63 -16.12 -9.95
N ILE A 10 6.46 -15.60 -11.17
CA ILE A 10 5.52 -14.50 -11.44
C ILE A 10 4.08 -14.97 -11.21
N LEU A 11 3.73 -16.18 -11.66
CA LEU A 11 2.39 -16.72 -11.45
C LEU A 11 2.07 -16.92 -9.96
N VAL A 12 3.03 -17.42 -9.17
CA VAL A 12 2.82 -17.61 -7.73
C VAL A 12 2.61 -16.27 -7.02
N VAL A 13 3.42 -15.25 -7.33
CA VAL A 13 3.28 -13.91 -6.72
C VAL A 13 1.97 -13.23 -7.16
N CYS A 14 1.57 -13.35 -8.42
CA CYS A 14 0.34 -12.73 -8.91
C CYS A 14 -0.93 -13.50 -8.55
N CYS A 15 -0.89 -14.83 -8.38
CA CYS A 15 -2.07 -15.63 -8.07
C CYS A 15 -2.35 -15.76 -6.56
N TYR A 16 -1.36 -15.60 -5.68
CA TYR A 16 -1.62 -15.61 -4.23
C TYR A 16 -2.45 -14.39 -3.77
N GLU A 17 -2.37 -13.25 -4.47
CA GLU A 17 -3.25 -12.10 -4.25
C GLU A 17 -4.69 -12.34 -4.76
N ALA A 18 -4.89 -13.29 -5.69
CA ALA A 18 -6.13 -13.34 -6.48
C ALA A 18 -7.15 -14.40 -6.02
N ASN A 19 -6.75 -15.44 -5.29
CA ASN A 19 -7.57 -16.64 -5.17
C ASN A 19 -7.76 -17.11 -3.72
N GLY A 20 -8.80 -16.60 -3.03
CA GLY A 20 -9.40 -17.31 -1.90
C GLY A 20 -9.62 -16.49 -0.63
N GLN A 21 -10.84 -15.99 -0.48
CA GLN A 21 -11.52 -15.71 0.79
C GLN A 21 -10.80 -14.81 1.82
N THR A 22 -11.27 -13.55 1.85
CA THR A 22 -11.60 -12.73 3.04
C THR A 22 -10.60 -11.76 3.66
N LEU A 23 -9.36 -11.56 3.18
CA LEU A 23 -8.52 -10.47 3.71
C LEU A 23 -7.72 -9.61 2.70
N ALA A 24 -7.85 -9.86 1.39
CA ALA A 24 -7.05 -9.14 0.37
C ALA A 24 -7.32 -7.62 0.28
N GLY A 25 -8.38 -7.10 0.92
CA GLY A 25 -8.68 -5.67 0.83
C GLY A 25 -8.23 -4.85 2.04
N GLN A 26 -7.82 -5.48 3.15
CA GLN A 26 -7.41 -4.72 4.34
C GLN A 26 -6.00 -4.22 4.10
N VAL A 27 -5.81 -2.90 4.14
CA VAL A 27 -4.48 -2.33 3.96
C VAL A 27 -3.66 -2.72 5.19
N CYS A 28 -2.56 -3.46 5.00
CA CYS A 28 -1.67 -3.84 6.09
C CYS A 28 -1.21 -2.59 6.85
N GLN A 29 -1.23 -2.62 8.19
CA GLN A 29 -0.84 -1.47 9.01
C GLN A 29 0.54 -0.94 8.64
N ALA A 30 1.53 -1.83 8.42
CA ALA A 30 2.86 -1.46 7.96
C ALA A 30 2.85 -0.65 6.64
N LEU A 31 1.98 -1.02 5.69
CA LEU A 31 1.83 -0.28 4.44
C LEU A 31 1.17 1.08 4.67
N GLN A 32 0.21 1.16 5.61
CA GLN A 32 -0.39 2.43 5.99
C GLN A 32 0.68 3.37 6.57
N ASP A 33 1.46 2.89 7.54
CA ASP A 33 2.50 3.65 8.24
C ASP A 33 3.57 4.16 7.26
N VAL A 34 4.16 3.27 6.43
CA VAL A 34 5.17 3.65 5.42
C VAL A 34 4.62 4.69 4.45
N THR A 35 3.36 4.56 4.00
CA THR A 35 2.78 5.51 3.05
C THR A 35 2.52 6.88 3.69
N ILE A 36 2.09 6.91 4.96
CA ILE A 36 1.91 8.15 5.72
C ILE A 36 3.28 8.82 5.95
N THR A 37 4.26 8.07 6.43
CA THR A 37 5.63 8.54 6.67
C THR A 37 6.26 9.06 5.38
N PHE A 38 6.05 8.37 4.26
CA PHE A 38 6.52 8.80 2.94
C PHE A 38 6.01 10.21 2.57
N LEU A 39 4.74 10.52 2.84
CA LEU A 39 4.16 11.83 2.53
C LEU A 39 4.59 12.91 3.54
N LEU A 40 4.48 12.62 4.84
CA LEU A 40 4.44 13.66 5.87
C LEU A 40 5.76 13.79 6.64
N ASN A 41 6.45 12.69 6.89
CA ASN A 41 7.58 12.64 7.82
C ASN A 41 8.94 12.89 7.12
N PRO A 42 10.03 13.11 7.87
CA PRO A 42 11.37 13.28 7.31
C PRO A 42 11.88 12.03 6.58
N GLU A 43 12.88 12.23 5.71
CA GLU A 43 13.51 11.13 4.94
C GLU A 43 14.17 10.07 5.85
N GLU A 44 14.79 10.48 6.96
CA GLU A 44 15.43 9.56 7.91
C GLU A 44 14.43 8.61 8.59
N GLU A 45 13.21 9.07 8.82
CA GLU A 45 12.15 8.27 9.41
C GLU A 45 11.65 7.21 8.43
N LEU A 46 11.43 7.60 7.17
CA LEU A 46 11.10 6.66 6.09
C LEU A 46 12.21 5.62 5.90
N LYS A 47 13.47 6.05 5.92
CA LYS A 47 14.61 5.14 5.78
C LYS A 47 14.62 4.10 6.89
N ARG A 48 14.44 4.54 8.15
CA ARG A 48 14.38 3.64 9.32
C ARG A 48 13.26 2.61 9.19
N GLU A 49 12.06 3.03 8.77
CA GLU A 49 10.94 2.11 8.54
C GLU A 49 11.22 1.12 7.40
N LEU A 50 11.79 1.57 6.27
CA LEU A 50 12.11 0.68 5.15
C LEU A 50 13.21 -0.33 5.50
N GLU A 51 14.18 0.06 6.33
CA GLU A 51 15.23 -0.82 6.84
C GLU A 51 14.69 -1.86 7.83
N GLU A 52 13.61 -1.55 8.56
CA GLU A 52 12.94 -2.51 9.47
C GLU A 52 12.34 -3.72 8.72
N PHE A 53 11.96 -3.54 7.45
CA PHE A 53 11.41 -4.61 6.61
C PHE A 53 12.46 -5.46 5.88
N ASP A 54 13.76 -5.31 6.22
CA ASP A 54 14.88 -5.96 5.52
C ASP A 54 14.82 -5.75 3.99
N ALA A 55 14.31 -4.59 3.56
CA ALA A 55 14.13 -4.30 2.14
C ALA A 55 15.48 -4.27 1.42
N PRO A 56 15.57 -4.75 0.16
CA PRO A 56 16.79 -4.66 -0.62
C PRO A 56 17.28 -3.20 -0.68
N PRO A 57 18.59 -2.93 -0.58
CA PRO A 57 19.10 -1.56 -0.56
C PRO A 57 18.71 -0.76 -1.82
N GLU A 58 18.55 -1.45 -2.96
CA GLU A 58 18.05 -0.85 -4.20
C GLU A 58 16.61 -0.34 -4.07
N ALA A 59 15.73 -1.07 -3.38
CA ALA A 59 14.35 -0.67 -3.15
C ALA A 59 14.27 0.50 -2.15
N VAL A 60 15.10 0.47 -1.11
CA VAL A 60 15.22 1.59 -0.15
C VAL A 60 15.68 2.86 -0.87
N GLU A 61 16.76 2.78 -1.66
CA GLU A 61 17.28 3.92 -2.40
C GLU A 61 16.26 4.47 -3.41
N ALA A 62 15.54 3.58 -4.11
CA ALA A 62 14.47 3.97 -5.02
C ALA A 62 13.37 4.77 -4.30
N ASN A 63 12.90 4.28 -3.15
CA ASN A 63 11.89 5.00 -2.36
C ASN A 63 12.41 6.34 -1.84
N LEU A 64 13.65 6.40 -1.34
CA LEU A 64 14.25 7.66 -0.87
C LEU A 64 14.43 8.67 -2.01
N LYS A 65 14.71 8.20 -3.23
CA LYS A 65 14.77 9.07 -4.41
C LYS A 65 13.42 9.71 -4.71
N VAL A 66 12.32 8.96 -4.63
CA VAL A 66 10.97 9.53 -4.80
C VAL A 66 10.61 10.44 -3.62
N LYS A 67 10.99 10.07 -2.40
CA LYS A 67 10.79 10.89 -1.20
C LYS A 67 11.42 12.28 -1.33
N ARG A 68 12.64 12.37 -1.87
CA ARG A 68 13.29 13.67 -2.16
C ARG A 68 12.52 14.53 -3.15
N CYS A 69 11.82 13.92 -4.12
CA CYS A 69 10.92 14.65 -5.02
C CYS A 69 9.68 15.15 -4.27
N ILE A 70 9.06 14.30 -3.45
CA ILE A 70 7.90 14.68 -2.63
C ILE A 70 8.24 15.80 -1.65
N ASN A 71 9.43 15.80 -1.05
CA ASN A 71 9.85 16.85 -0.12
C ASN A 71 9.94 18.25 -0.75
N LYS A 72 10.00 18.36 -2.09
CA LYS A 72 9.94 19.65 -2.79
C LYS A 72 8.53 20.24 -2.83
N ILE A 73 7.50 19.43 -2.57
CA ILE A 73 6.10 19.88 -2.49
C ILE A 73 5.90 20.59 -1.15
N MET A 74 5.13 21.69 -1.17
CA MET A 74 4.78 22.41 0.04
C MET A 74 4.12 21.48 1.06
N TYR A 75 4.45 21.66 2.33
CA TYR A 75 3.95 20.77 3.39
C TYR A 75 2.41 20.75 3.46
N GLY A 76 1.75 21.89 3.24
CA GLY A 76 0.29 21.98 3.19
C GLY A 76 -0.35 21.07 2.13
N ASP A 77 0.25 20.99 0.95
CA ASP A 77 -0.24 20.12 -0.13
C ASP A 77 0.01 18.65 0.19
N ARG A 78 1.16 18.32 0.79
CA ARG A 78 1.45 16.97 1.28
C ARG A 78 0.48 16.52 2.36
N LEU A 79 0.10 17.43 3.26
CA LEU A 79 -0.92 17.17 4.28
C LEU A 79 -2.29 16.93 3.67
N SER A 80 -2.66 17.66 2.62
CA SER A 80 -3.90 17.43 1.86
C SER A 80 -3.92 16.04 1.19
N MET A 81 -2.79 15.65 0.59
CA MET A 81 -2.60 14.30 0.03
C MET A 81 -2.71 13.23 1.12
N GLY A 82 -2.03 13.40 2.25
CA GLY A 82 -2.09 12.48 3.39
C GLY A 82 -3.49 12.34 3.97
N THR A 83 -4.24 13.44 4.07
CA THR A 83 -5.64 13.42 4.52
C THR A 83 -6.52 12.63 3.55
N SER A 84 -6.34 12.85 2.25
CA SER A 84 -7.07 12.11 1.21
C SER A 84 -6.75 10.61 1.26
N LEU A 85 -5.48 10.27 1.49
CA LEU A 85 -5.03 8.90 1.68
C LEU A 85 -5.70 8.23 2.88
N VAL A 86 -5.79 8.90 4.03
CA VAL A 86 -6.48 8.39 5.23
C VAL A 86 -7.96 8.10 4.93
N PHE A 87 -8.64 9.01 4.21
CA PHE A 87 -10.03 8.75 3.80
C PHE A 87 -10.17 7.52 2.90
N ILE A 88 -9.20 7.28 2.02
CA ILE A 88 -9.19 6.09 1.16
C ILE A 88 -8.96 4.83 2.00
N MET A 89 -7.99 4.84 2.91
CA MET A 89 -7.71 3.72 3.82
C MET A 89 -8.94 3.34 4.63
N LEU A 90 -9.62 4.32 5.24
CA LEU A 90 -10.86 4.10 5.98
C LEU A 90 -11.96 3.48 5.11
N LYS A 91 -12.13 3.96 3.86
CA LYS A 91 -13.13 3.38 2.95
C LYS A 91 -12.77 1.94 2.55
N CYS A 92 -11.49 1.63 2.32
CA CYS A 92 -11.05 0.27 2.01
C CYS A 92 -11.29 -0.67 3.19
N ASP A 93 -10.90 -0.28 4.40
CA ASP A 93 -11.08 -1.10 5.60
C ASP A 93 -12.57 -1.32 5.93
N VAL A 94 -13.40 -0.27 5.81
CA VAL A 94 -14.86 -0.40 5.97
C VAL A 94 -15.46 -1.29 4.89
N LYS A 95 -15.00 -1.20 3.63
CA LYS A 95 -15.48 -2.07 2.54
C LYS A 95 -15.19 -3.53 2.83
N VAL A 96 -13.98 -3.83 3.31
CA VAL A 96 -13.59 -5.20 3.71
C VAL A 96 -14.44 -5.67 4.88
N TRP A 97 -14.60 -4.83 5.90
CA TRP A 97 -15.43 -5.14 7.05
C TRP A 97 -16.89 -5.43 6.65
N LEU A 98 -17.47 -4.64 5.74
CA LEU A 98 -18.82 -4.86 5.22
C LEU A 98 -18.91 -6.17 4.43
N GLN A 99 -17.91 -6.51 3.63
CA GLN A 99 -17.87 -7.77 2.89
C GLN A 99 -17.80 -8.99 3.84
N ILE A 100 -17.06 -8.87 4.95
CA ILE A 100 -16.95 -9.92 5.97
C ILE A 100 -18.27 -10.08 6.75
N ASN A 101 -18.86 -8.98 7.23
CA ASN A 101 -20.01 -9.03 8.14
C ASN A 101 -21.36 -9.13 7.41
N PHE A 102 -21.43 -8.70 6.15
CA PHE A 102 -22.66 -8.69 5.34
C PHE A 102 -22.44 -9.32 3.95
N PRO A 103 -22.00 -10.60 3.85
CA PRO A 103 -21.63 -11.24 2.58
C PRO A 103 -22.81 -11.41 1.60
N ARG A 104 -24.06 -11.31 2.07
CA ARG A 104 -25.28 -11.35 1.23
C ARG A 104 -25.74 -9.97 0.74
N GLY A 105 -25.05 -8.90 1.11
CA GLY A 105 -25.36 -7.53 0.69
C GLY A 105 -24.78 -7.23 -0.70
N ARG A 106 -25.62 -7.29 -1.73
CA ARG A 106 -25.30 -6.95 -3.13
C ARG A 106 -25.19 -5.43 -3.36
N TRP A 107 -24.59 -4.69 -2.43
CA TRP A 107 -24.64 -3.22 -2.40
C TRP A 107 -23.24 -2.63 -2.62
N PHE A 108 -23.15 -1.68 -3.56
CA PHE A 108 -21.99 -0.85 -3.92
C PHE A 108 -21.14 -1.26 -5.13
N SER A 109 -21.78 -1.72 -6.21
CA SER A 109 -21.33 -1.39 -7.57
C SER A 109 -21.86 -0.04 -8.08
N GLU A 110 -22.46 0.79 -7.21
CA GLU A 110 -23.11 2.05 -7.61
C GLU A 110 -22.79 3.24 -6.68
N ILE A 111 -21.56 3.34 -6.17
CA ILE A 111 -21.06 4.67 -5.78
C ILE A 111 -20.31 5.24 -6.98
N ASN A 112 -21.14 5.82 -7.84
CA ASN A 112 -20.91 6.85 -8.87
C ASN A 112 -19.50 7.46 -8.93
#